data_AF-A0A3D5E1G6-F1
#
_entry.id   AF-A0A3D5E1G6-F1
#
_cell.length_a   1.000
_cell.length_b   1.000
_cell.length_c   1.000
_cell.angle_alpha   90.00
_cell.angle_beta   90.00
_cell.angle_gamma   90.00
#
_symmetry.space_group_name_H-M   'P 1'
#
loop_
_entity.id
_entity.type
_entity.pdbx_description
1 polymer ?
#
loop_
_entity_poly.entity_id
_entity_poly.type
_entity_poly.pdbx_seq_one_letter_code
_entity_poly.pdbx_strand_id
1 'polypeptide(L)' 'MTGEQAGQPRPGARAYDADEDLPGDPACLLRRVCPACGSVADHDPPTVCPTCHAEMPGG' A
#
# COMPACT_ATOMS: atom_id res chain seq x y z
N MET A 1 -5.83 -45.19 -18.81
CA MET A 1 -5.37 -44.77 -17.47
C MET A 1 -5.52 -43.25 -17.45
N THR A 2 -6.72 -42.76 -17.13
CA THR A 2 -7.14 -41.36 -17.31
C THR A 2 -7.32 -40.68 -15.95
N GLY A 3 -6.99 -39.38 -15.89
CA GLY A 3 -7.26 -38.44 -14.78
C GLY A 3 -5.95 -37.94 -14.14
N GLU A 4 -5.44 -36.75 -14.44
CA GLU A 4 -5.93 -35.45 -13.94
C GLU A 4 -6.20 -35.58 -12.42
N GLN A 5 -5.51 -34.88 -11.51
CA GLN A 5 -5.68 -33.43 -11.36
C GLN A 5 -4.42 -32.78 -10.80
N ALA A 6 -3.77 -31.99 -11.65
CA ALA A 6 -2.97 -30.86 -11.20
C ALA A 6 -3.93 -29.72 -10.84
N GLY A 7 -3.73 -29.11 -9.67
CA GLY A 7 -4.24 -27.78 -9.38
C GLY A 7 -5.74 -27.71 -9.06
N GLN A 8 -6.05 -27.60 -7.77
CA GLN A 8 -7.20 -26.78 -7.40
C GLN A 8 -6.85 -25.95 -6.16
N PRO A 9 -6.58 -24.65 -6.30
CA PRO A 9 -6.49 -23.76 -5.14
C PRO A 9 -7.87 -23.66 -4.51
N ARG A 10 -7.93 -23.73 -3.18
CA ARG A 10 -9.19 -23.70 -2.44
C ARG A 10 -9.78 -22.27 -2.49
N PRO A 11 -11.06 -22.09 -2.84
CA PRO A 11 -11.69 -20.78 -2.75
C PRO A 11 -12.01 -20.52 -1.28
N GLY A 12 -11.26 -19.64 -0.63
CA GLY A 12 -11.53 -19.29 0.77
C GLY A 12 -10.38 -18.72 1.58
N ALA A 13 -9.13 -18.79 1.10
CA ALA A 13 -8.07 -18.01 1.72
C ALA A 13 -8.22 -16.56 1.25
N ARG A 14 -8.85 -15.71 2.08
CA ARG A 14 -8.65 -14.26 1.99
C ARG A 14 -7.15 -14.02 2.19
N ALA A 15 -6.43 -14.00 1.07
CA ALA A 15 -5.04 -13.58 0.98
C ALA A 15 -4.96 -12.06 1.20
N TYR A 16 -5.41 -11.60 2.36
CA TYR A 16 -5.29 -10.22 2.82
C TYR A 16 -4.14 -10.07 3.84
N ASP A 17 -3.32 -11.12 3.99
CA ASP A 17 -2.24 -11.22 4.98
C ASP A 17 -0.85 -11.29 4.30
N ALA A 18 -0.80 -11.17 2.96
CA ALA A 18 0.46 -11.19 2.20
C ALA A 18 0.83 -9.80 1.66
N ASP A 19 0.25 -8.72 2.21
CA ASP A 19 0.47 -7.33 1.78
C ASP A 19 1.55 -6.61 2.60
N GLU A 20 2.13 -7.26 3.61
CA GLU A 20 3.09 -6.59 4.51
C GLU A 20 4.51 -6.40 3.93
N ASP A 21 4.82 -7.02 2.78
CA ASP A 21 6.13 -6.90 2.10
C ASP A 21 6.00 -6.64 0.59
N LEU A 22 4.82 -6.25 0.10
CA LEU A 22 4.71 -5.68 -1.24
C LEU A 22 5.11 -4.21 -1.15
N PRO A 23 6.04 -3.71 -2.00
CA PRO A 23 6.17 -2.28 -2.17
C PRO A 23 4.79 -1.76 -2.55
N GLY A 24 4.17 -0.98 -1.66
CA GLY A 24 2.82 -0.47 -1.84
C GLY A 24 2.68 0.25 -3.19
N ASP A 25 1.46 0.36 -3.71
CA ASP A 25 1.22 1.00 -5.00
C ASP A 25 1.96 2.35 -5.10
N PRO A 26 2.75 2.59 -6.16
CA PRO A 26 3.59 3.79 -6.26
C PRO A 26 2.78 5.09 -6.27
N ALA A 27 1.51 5.06 -6.69
CA ALA A 27 0.64 6.23 -6.62
C ALA A 27 0.12 6.48 -5.19
N CYS A 28 0.03 5.46 -4.33
CA CYS A 28 -0.22 5.64 -2.90
C CYS A 28 1.00 6.26 -2.18
N LEU A 29 2.23 5.91 -2.60
CA LEU A 29 3.45 6.49 -2.02
C LEU A 29 3.63 7.98 -2.37
N LEU A 30 3.23 8.39 -3.59
CA LEU A 30 3.27 9.80 -4.01
C LEU A 30 2.40 10.72 -3.15
N ARG A 31 1.27 10.24 -2.63
CA ARG A 31 0.37 11.01 -1.76
C ARG A 31 1.00 11.35 -0.40
N ARG A 32 2.02 10.59 0.00
CA ARG A 32 2.77 10.81 1.25
C ARG A 32 3.90 11.83 1.08
N VAL A 33 4.21 12.25 -0.16
CA VAL A 33 5.25 13.25 -0.43
C VAL A 33 4.68 14.64 -0.19
N CYS A 34 5.28 15.38 0.74
CA CYS A 34 4.89 16.76 0.98
C CYS A 34 5.22 17.65 -0.23
N PRO A 35 4.24 18.36 -0.82
CA PRO A 35 4.51 19.24 -1.96
C PRO A 35 5.31 20.50 -1.59
N ALA A 36 5.36 20.86 -0.30
CA ALA A 36 6.06 22.06 0.17
C ALA A 36 7.56 21.82 0.38
N CYS A 37 7.95 20.68 0.95
CA CYS A 37 9.33 20.40 1.34
C CYS A 37 9.89 19.05 0.88
N GLY A 38 9.09 18.22 0.22
CA GLY A 38 9.52 16.94 -0.36
C GLY A 38 9.74 15.80 0.65
N SER A 39 9.43 15.98 1.94
CA SER A 39 9.53 14.90 2.93
C SER A 39 8.43 13.86 2.70
N VAL A 40 8.72 12.60 3.06
CA VAL A 40 7.76 11.50 3.00
C VAL A 40 7.18 11.25 4.39
N ALA A 41 5.85 11.17 4.49
CA ALA A 41 5.19 10.76 5.73
C ALA A 41 5.24 9.24 5.92
N ASP A 42 5.53 8.80 7.15
CA ASP A 42 5.54 7.37 7.51
C ASP A 42 4.14 6.73 7.45
N HIS A 43 3.10 7.46 7.83
CA HIS A 43 1.71 6.99 7.86
C HIS A 43 0.86 7.60 6.75
N ASP A 44 -0.16 6.84 6.31
CA ASP A 44 -1.17 7.26 5.35
C ASP A 44 -2.59 7.00 5.88
N PRO A 45 -3.56 7.90 5.63
CA PRO A 45 -3.40 9.17 4.91
C PRO A 45 -2.84 10.26 5.83
N PRO A 46 -1.84 11.05 5.39
CA PRO A 46 -1.27 12.07 6.25
C PRO A 46 -1.98 13.41 6.04
N THR A 47 -2.46 14.02 7.13
CA THR A 47 -3.12 15.34 7.10
C THR A 47 -2.13 16.50 7.25
N VAL A 48 -0.97 16.25 7.86
CA VAL A 48 0.09 17.24 8.12
C VAL A 48 1.48 16.65 7.90
N CYS A 49 2.41 17.48 7.41
CA CYS A 49 3.81 17.11 7.22
C CYS A 49 4.60 17.15 8.54
N PRO A 50 5.33 16.07 8.94
CA PRO A 50 6.10 16.06 10.18
C PRO A 50 7.35 16.97 10.16
N THR A 51 7.85 17.33 8.98
CA THR A 51 9.04 18.19 8.83
C THR A 51 8.70 19.68 8.82
N CYS A 52 7.84 20.13 7.90
CA CYS A 52 7.52 21.54 7.72
C CYS A 52 6.15 21.97 8.28
N HIS A 53 5.34 21.04 8.79
CA HIS A 53 3.99 21.27 9.32
C HIS A 53 2.96 21.84 8.32
N ALA A 54 3.25 21.78 7.02
CA ALA A 54 2.28 22.11 5.98
C ALA A 54 1.14 21.07 5.93
N GLU A 55 -0.05 21.52 5.53
CA GLU A 55 -1.18 20.66 5.21
C GLU A 55 -0.85 19.78 4.00
N MET A 56 -1.24 18.50 4.05
CA MET A 56 -1.00 17.53 2.98
C MET A 56 -2.31 17.04 2.36
N PRO A 57 -2.31 16.62 1.08
CA PRO A 57 -3.53 16.26 0.34
C PRO A 57 -4.18 14.92 0.78
N GLY A 58 -3.83 14.38 1.95
CA GLY A 58 -4.36 13.13 2.50
C GLY A 58 -5.73 13.28 3.18
N GLY A 59 -6.64 14.07 2.61
CA GLY A 59 -8.02 14.26 3.09
C GLY A 59 -9.05 13.87 2.05
#